data_AF-A0A3D3Q8R9-F1
#
_entry.id   AF-A0A3D3Q8R9-F1
#
_cell.length_a   1.000
_cell.length_b   1.000
_cell.length_c   1.000
_cell.angle_alpha   90.00
_cell.angle_beta   90.00
_cell.angle_gamma   90.00
#
_symmetry.space_group_name_H-M   'P 1'
#
loop_
_entity.id
_entity.type
_entity.pdbx_description
1 polymer ?
#
loop_
_entity_poly.entity_id
_entity_poly.type
_entity_poly.pdbx_seq_one_letter_code
_entity_poly.pdbx_strand_id
1 'polypeptide(L)'
;ALVDAILRIGGLGEAPFKSARQLSAHMVEMANTESPPPLYVCAPGAGKPGFSGGAEVSYNLTIRPGVSLTPNADAGSGCASFDLRIRNGYQAVVPVRHDCQESWDTLNKQAQLALGDSTVDIRAGIEKQAPSSFKAGIDQNPIVDCYDPLVAPSPGDPALGTGQHVSTNASQPFPFYGWIKVTANG
;
A
#
# COMPACT_ATOMS: atom_id res chain seq x y z
N ALA A 1 -8.35 -6.04 -23.41
CA ALA A 1 -7.93 -5.59 -22.06
C ALA A 1 -9.11 -5.20 -21.18
N LEU A 2 -9.77 -4.04 -21.35
CA LEU A 2 -10.96 -3.66 -20.55
C LEU A 2 -12.21 -4.51 -20.88
N VAL A 3 -12.44 -4.79 -22.17
CA VAL A 3 -13.52 -5.68 -22.63
C VAL A 3 -13.34 -7.09 -22.07
N ASP A 4 -12.11 -7.61 -22.00
CA ASP A 4 -11.84 -8.91 -21.36
C ASP A 4 -12.09 -8.88 -19.85
N ALA A 5 -11.82 -7.76 -19.18
CA ALA A 5 -12.14 -7.59 -17.76
C ALA A 5 -13.66 -7.54 -17.51
N ILE A 6 -14.43 -6.95 -18.43
CA ILE A 6 -15.90 -6.91 -18.37
C ILE A 6 -16.51 -8.30 -18.66
N LEU A 7 -15.96 -9.04 -19.63
CA LEU A 7 -16.37 -10.44 -19.90
C LEU A 7 -16.01 -11.40 -18.77
N ARG A 8 -14.93 -11.12 -18.01
CA ARG A 8 -14.58 -11.82 -16.76
C ARG A 8 -15.67 -11.67 -15.69
N ILE A 9 -16.23 -10.46 -15.50
CA ILE A 9 -17.33 -10.20 -14.55
C ILE A 9 -18.63 -10.94 -14.96
N GLY A 10 -18.85 -11.11 -16.28
CA GLY A 10 -19.97 -11.88 -16.83
C GLY A 10 -19.84 -13.41 -16.72
N GLY A 11 -18.75 -13.93 -16.15
CA GLY A 11 -18.53 -15.38 -15.99
C GLY A 11 -18.10 -16.13 -17.26
N LEU A 12 -17.65 -15.41 -18.29
CA LEU A 12 -17.26 -15.97 -19.60
C LEU A 12 -15.73 -16.05 -19.82
N GLY A 13 -14.93 -15.76 -18.79
CA GLY A 13 -13.46 -15.87 -18.84
C GLY A 13 -12.93 -17.30 -18.80
N GLU A 14 -11.66 -17.48 -19.16
CA GLU A 14 -10.92 -18.74 -18.94
C GLU A 14 -10.55 -18.92 -17.45
N ALA A 15 -10.35 -20.16 -17.01
CA ALA A 15 -9.88 -20.45 -15.65
C ALA A 15 -8.52 -19.78 -15.38
N PRO A 16 -8.23 -19.31 -14.16
CA PRO A 16 -9.05 -19.38 -12.93
C PRO A 16 -10.09 -18.25 -12.80
N PHE A 17 -10.23 -17.37 -13.79
CA PHE A 17 -11.02 -16.13 -13.69
C PHE A 17 -12.48 -16.29 -14.12
N LYS A 18 -12.87 -17.48 -14.59
CA LYS A 18 -14.26 -17.85 -14.86
C LYS A 18 -15.07 -17.76 -13.56
N SER A 19 -16.18 -17.03 -13.59
CA SER A 19 -17.10 -16.85 -12.45
C SER A 19 -16.54 -16.01 -11.27
N ALA A 20 -15.45 -15.25 -11.48
CA ALA A 20 -15.01 -14.27 -10.49
C ALA A 20 -16.06 -13.15 -10.36
N ARG A 21 -16.65 -13.01 -9.17
CA ARG A 21 -17.67 -11.97 -8.86
C ARG A 21 -17.08 -10.65 -8.38
N GLN A 22 -15.76 -10.51 -8.43
CA GLN A 22 -15.05 -9.43 -7.75
C GLN A 22 -13.81 -9.00 -8.53
N LEU A 23 -13.38 -7.77 -8.29
CA LEU A 23 -12.09 -7.26 -8.74
C LEU A 23 -11.03 -7.62 -7.68
N SER A 24 -10.10 -8.52 -8.02
CA SER A 24 -9.05 -8.94 -7.10
C SER A 24 -7.88 -7.95 -7.11
N ALA A 25 -7.54 -7.42 -5.93
CA ALA A 25 -6.37 -6.57 -5.75
C ALA A 25 -5.13 -7.42 -5.40
N HIS A 26 -4.59 -8.14 -6.39
CA HIS A 26 -3.36 -8.96 -6.24
C HIS A 26 -2.12 -8.17 -5.78
N MET A 27 -2.17 -6.83 -5.85
CA MET A 27 -1.07 -5.94 -5.49
C MET A 27 -0.70 -6.02 -3.99
N VAL A 28 -1.67 -6.31 -3.10
CA VAL A 28 -1.40 -6.43 -1.66
C VAL A 28 -0.65 -7.73 -1.35
N GLU A 29 -0.92 -8.81 -2.09
CA GLU A 29 -0.22 -10.09 -1.92
C GLU A 29 1.25 -10.00 -2.38
N MET A 30 1.51 -9.29 -3.48
CA MET A 30 2.88 -9.08 -3.98
C MET A 30 3.73 -8.24 -3.01
N ALA A 31 3.16 -7.18 -2.44
CA ALA A 31 3.86 -6.32 -1.47
C ALA A 31 4.33 -7.09 -0.22
N ASN A 32 3.73 -8.23 0.08
CA ASN A 32 4.08 -9.06 1.23
C ASN A 32 5.18 -10.09 0.95
N THR A 33 5.58 -10.30 -0.31
CA THR A 33 6.49 -11.39 -0.68
C THR A 33 7.81 -10.93 -1.27
N GLU A 34 7.93 -9.65 -1.62
CA GLU A 34 9.12 -9.07 -2.23
C GLU A 34 9.78 -8.02 -1.34
N SER A 35 11.12 -7.94 -1.41
CA SER A 35 11.84 -6.85 -0.75
C SER A 35 11.61 -5.55 -1.50
N PRO A 36 11.17 -4.46 -0.85
CA PRO A 36 11.02 -3.18 -1.50
C PRO A 36 12.38 -2.61 -1.91
N PRO A 37 12.42 -1.64 -2.86
CA PRO A 37 13.60 -0.81 -3.03
C PRO A 37 13.91 -0.06 -1.73
N PRO A 38 15.18 0.35 -1.51
CA PRO A 38 15.54 1.14 -0.33
C PRO A 38 14.68 2.40 -0.20
N LEU A 39 14.16 2.64 1.01
CA LEU A 39 13.39 3.82 1.32
C LEU A 39 14.33 4.97 1.66
N TYR A 40 14.02 6.18 1.18
CA TYR A 40 14.81 7.38 1.47
C TYR A 40 13.95 8.40 2.21
N VAL A 41 14.47 8.91 3.33
CA VAL A 41 13.81 9.94 4.14
C VAL A 41 14.81 11.05 4.41
N CYS A 42 14.40 12.30 4.20
CA CYS A 42 15.27 13.46 4.36
C CYS A 42 14.72 14.43 5.41
N ALA A 43 15.63 15.08 6.13
CA ALA A 43 15.29 16.19 7.00
C ALA A 43 14.65 17.33 6.19
N PRO A 44 13.71 18.09 6.78
CA PRO A 44 13.21 19.30 6.16
C PRO A 44 14.37 20.25 5.80
N GLY A 45 14.46 20.63 4.52
CA GLY A 45 15.51 21.54 4.03
C GLY A 45 16.83 20.86 3.62
N ALA A 46 16.96 19.54 3.76
CA ALA A 46 18.06 18.78 3.19
C ALA A 46 18.19 19.05 1.67
N GLY A 47 19.42 19.17 1.19
CA GLY A 47 19.72 19.50 -0.22
C GLY A 47 19.48 20.95 -0.63
N LYS A 48 19.02 21.84 0.26
CA LYS A 48 18.91 23.28 -0.02
C LYS A 48 20.22 24.01 0.30
N PRO A 49 20.59 25.07 -0.45
CA PRO A 49 21.73 25.91 -0.12
C PRO A 49 21.63 26.46 1.32
N GLY A 50 22.72 26.38 2.09
CA GLY A 50 22.76 26.82 3.50
C GLY A 50 22.41 25.74 4.52
N PHE A 51 22.01 24.53 4.09
CA PHE A 51 21.94 23.36 4.96
C PHE A 51 23.34 22.99 5.45
N SER A 52 23.55 23.00 6.76
CA SER A 52 24.86 22.76 7.40
C SER A 52 24.77 21.79 8.59
N GLY A 53 23.72 20.99 8.65
CA GLY A 53 23.43 20.07 9.73
C GLY A 53 23.62 18.60 9.35
N GLY A 54 24.07 17.78 10.29
CA GLY A 54 23.94 16.33 10.17
C GLY A 54 22.47 15.88 10.19
N ALA A 55 22.19 14.64 9.76
CA ALA A 55 20.89 14.02 9.99
C ALA A 55 20.89 13.27 11.33
N GLU A 56 19.94 13.58 12.22
CA GLU A 56 19.56 12.70 13.31
C GLU A 56 18.41 11.80 12.84
N VAL A 57 18.55 10.49 13.07
CA VAL A 57 17.61 9.48 12.60
C VAL A 57 17.01 8.76 13.79
N SER A 58 15.67 8.80 13.88
CA SER A 58 14.88 8.04 14.84
C SER A 58 13.82 7.22 14.10
N TYR A 59 13.51 6.04 14.62
CA TYR A 59 12.50 5.16 14.03
C TYR A 59 11.95 4.22 15.09
N ASN A 60 10.67 3.88 14.96
CA ASN A 60 10.08 2.76 15.66
C ASN A 60 9.36 1.89 14.65
N LEU A 61 9.88 0.67 14.47
CA LEU A 61 9.40 -0.26 13.46
C LEU A 61 9.08 -1.60 14.11
N THR A 62 7.98 -2.20 13.65
CA THR A 62 7.65 -3.60 13.90
C THR A 62 7.89 -4.37 12.63
N ILE A 63 8.71 -5.41 12.72
CA ILE A 63 9.04 -6.31 11.61
C ILE A 63 8.52 -7.72 11.89
N ARG A 64 8.30 -8.52 10.85
CA ARG A 64 8.04 -9.95 11.01
C ARG A 64 9.34 -10.74 11.07
N PRO A 65 9.35 -11.94 11.67
CA PRO A 65 10.46 -12.86 11.57
C PRO A 65 10.85 -13.09 10.11
N GLY A 66 12.16 -13.07 9.83
CA GLY A 66 12.68 -13.16 8.47
C GLY A 66 12.72 -11.83 7.71
N VAL A 67 12.27 -10.71 8.29
CA VAL A 67 12.50 -9.37 7.75
C VAL A 67 13.69 -8.73 8.47
N SER A 68 14.49 -7.96 7.76
CA SER A 68 15.58 -7.16 8.35
C SER A 68 15.53 -5.72 7.87
N LEU A 69 15.89 -4.79 8.76
CA LEU A 69 16.08 -3.38 8.47
C LEU A 69 17.55 -3.02 8.63
N THR A 70 18.11 -2.28 7.68
CA THR A 70 19.44 -1.68 7.80
C THR A 70 19.37 -0.19 7.48
N PRO A 71 19.43 0.69 8.50
CA PRO A 71 19.48 2.13 8.28
C PRO A 71 20.89 2.55 7.84
N ASN A 72 20.98 3.39 6.82
CA ASN A 72 22.21 4.05 6.37
C ASN A 72 21.96 5.56 6.39
N ALA A 73 22.34 6.20 7.51
CA ALA A 73 22.28 7.65 7.61
C ALA A 73 23.46 8.27 6.85
N ASP A 74 23.19 9.23 5.98
CA ASP A 74 24.21 10.06 5.37
C ASP A 74 24.20 11.43 6.06
N ALA A 75 25.12 11.57 7.01
CA ALA A 75 25.27 12.80 7.79
C ALA A 75 25.57 14.03 6.91
N GLY A 76 26.11 13.86 5.69
CA GLY A 76 26.43 14.98 4.80
C GLY A 76 25.25 15.51 4.00
N SER A 77 24.26 14.66 3.70
CA SER A 77 23.10 15.04 2.87
C SER A 77 21.86 15.44 3.66
N GLY A 78 21.83 15.20 4.97
CA GLY A 78 20.62 15.39 5.77
C GLY A 78 19.55 14.34 5.51
N CYS A 79 19.92 13.22 4.87
CA CYS A 79 19.03 12.13 4.50
C CYS A 79 19.49 10.80 5.10
N ALA A 80 18.57 9.85 5.18
CA ALA A 80 18.85 8.48 5.54
C ALA A 80 18.14 7.53 4.58
N SER A 81 18.84 6.45 4.21
CA SER A 81 18.25 5.33 3.48
C SER A 81 17.97 4.18 4.43
N PHE A 82 16.96 3.38 4.12
CA PHE A 82 16.55 2.24 4.91
C PHE A 82 16.40 1.05 3.97
N ASP A 83 17.30 0.09 4.13
CA ASP A 83 17.24 -1.16 3.36
C ASP A 83 16.39 -2.18 4.14
N LEU A 84 15.21 -2.48 3.60
CA LEU A 84 14.29 -3.47 4.13
C LEU A 84 14.36 -4.73 3.27
N ARG A 85 14.76 -5.84 3.89
CA ARG A 85 14.93 -7.12 3.19
C ARG A 85 14.07 -8.20 3.80
N ILE A 86 13.33 -8.88 2.94
CA ILE A 86 12.75 -10.18 3.21
C ILE A 86 13.86 -11.23 3.00
N ARG A 87 14.15 -12.01 4.04
CA ARG A 87 15.20 -13.03 4.07
C ARG A 87 14.61 -14.43 4.14
N ASN A 88 15.49 -15.42 4.00
CA ASN A 88 15.14 -16.83 4.21
C ASN A 88 14.49 -17.02 5.59
N GLY A 89 13.37 -17.74 5.61
CA GLY A 89 12.58 -18.00 6.81
C GLY A 89 11.42 -17.03 7.03
N TYR A 90 11.27 -15.98 6.21
CA TYR A 90 10.03 -15.20 6.18
C TYR A 90 8.86 -16.05 5.67
N GLN A 91 7.73 -15.97 6.36
CA GLN A 91 6.49 -16.64 5.95
C GLN A 91 5.39 -15.60 5.83
N ALA A 92 4.98 -15.25 4.62
CA ALA A 92 3.90 -14.28 4.40
C ALA A 92 2.62 -14.70 5.14
N VAL A 93 1.97 -13.72 5.79
CA VAL A 93 0.60 -13.90 6.26
C VAL A 93 -0.30 -13.48 5.11
N VAL A 94 -1.23 -14.36 4.76
CA VAL A 94 -2.31 -14.00 3.84
C VAL A 94 -3.24 -13.06 4.60
N PRO A 95 -3.37 -11.79 4.18
CA PRO A 95 -4.27 -10.86 4.85
C PRO A 95 -5.70 -11.40 4.86
N VAL A 96 -6.45 -11.12 5.91
CA VAL A 96 -7.87 -11.49 5.96
C VAL A 96 -8.61 -10.60 4.97
N ARG A 97 -9.15 -11.23 3.93
CA ARG A 97 -9.98 -10.54 2.93
C ARG A 97 -11.40 -10.39 3.46
N HIS A 98 -11.99 -9.24 3.19
CA HIS A 98 -13.39 -8.94 3.38
C HIS A 98 -14.02 -8.51 2.05
N ASP A 99 -15.34 -8.70 1.95
CA ASP A 99 -16.15 -8.20 0.86
C ASP A 99 -16.73 -6.84 1.25
N CYS A 100 -16.19 -5.76 0.67
CA CYS A 100 -16.69 -4.42 0.89
C CYS A 100 -17.52 -3.97 -0.31
N GLN A 101 -18.66 -3.33 -0.05
CA GLN A 101 -19.33 -2.55 -1.08
C GLN A 101 -18.61 -1.21 -1.21
N GLU A 102 -18.11 -0.92 -2.41
CA GLU A 102 -17.55 0.38 -2.72
C GLU A 102 -18.53 1.15 -3.61
N SER A 103 -18.77 2.42 -3.28
CA SER A 103 -19.70 3.22 -4.06
C SER A 103 -19.12 3.55 -5.43
N TRP A 104 -19.98 3.65 -6.44
CA TRP A 104 -19.56 4.12 -7.76
C TRP A 104 -18.90 5.51 -7.69
N ASP A 105 -19.35 6.39 -6.80
CA ASP A 105 -18.76 7.72 -6.59
C ASP A 105 -17.33 7.63 -6.07
N THR A 106 -17.07 6.77 -5.08
CA THR A 106 -15.70 6.53 -4.57
C THR A 106 -14.80 6.01 -5.68
N LEU A 107 -15.25 4.98 -6.42
CA LEU A 107 -14.47 4.38 -7.50
C LEU A 107 -14.15 5.40 -8.59
N ASN A 108 -15.14 6.20 -9.00
CA ASN A 108 -14.95 7.28 -9.96
C ASN A 108 -13.92 8.29 -9.44
N LYS A 109 -14.02 8.74 -8.19
CA LYS A 109 -13.05 9.65 -7.59
C LYS A 109 -11.63 9.06 -7.56
N GLN A 110 -11.48 7.79 -7.19
CA GLN A 110 -10.19 7.10 -7.18
C GLN A 110 -9.59 7.03 -8.59
N ALA A 111 -10.39 6.66 -9.60
CA ALA A 111 -9.92 6.61 -10.98
C ALA A 111 -9.58 7.99 -11.55
N GLN A 112 -10.39 9.00 -11.25
CA GLN A 112 -10.13 10.39 -11.65
C GLN A 112 -8.80 10.89 -11.07
N LEU A 113 -8.52 10.60 -9.79
CA LEU A 113 -7.24 10.94 -9.15
C LEU A 113 -6.08 10.17 -9.78
N ALA A 114 -6.23 8.87 -10.02
CA ALA A 114 -5.18 8.04 -10.58
C ALA A 114 -4.82 8.43 -12.03
N LEU A 115 -5.81 8.87 -12.81
CA LEU A 115 -5.65 9.24 -14.22
C LEU A 115 -5.41 10.75 -14.41
N GLY A 116 -5.61 11.57 -13.38
CA GLY A 116 -5.57 13.03 -13.48
C GLY A 116 -6.68 13.62 -14.35
N ASP A 117 -7.79 12.90 -14.53
CA ASP A 117 -8.91 13.28 -15.40
C ASP A 117 -10.23 13.22 -14.62
N SER A 118 -10.83 14.37 -14.36
CA SER A 118 -12.08 14.50 -13.60
C SER A 118 -13.33 14.04 -14.36
N THR A 119 -13.22 13.69 -15.64
CA THR A 119 -14.35 13.29 -16.49
C THR A 119 -14.58 11.78 -16.51
N VAL A 120 -13.67 11.00 -15.91
CA VAL A 120 -13.76 9.54 -15.84
C VAL A 120 -14.99 9.12 -15.02
N ASP A 121 -15.85 8.33 -15.65
CA ASP A 121 -16.98 7.63 -15.03
C ASP A 121 -16.93 6.15 -15.40
N ILE A 122 -16.50 5.33 -14.44
CA ILE A 122 -16.34 3.89 -14.58
C ILE A 122 -17.70 3.23 -14.79
N ARG A 123 -18.73 3.64 -14.04
CA ARG A 123 -20.07 3.05 -14.14
C ARG A 123 -20.62 3.28 -15.55
N ALA A 124 -20.61 4.52 -16.03
CA ALA A 124 -21.08 4.84 -17.37
C ALA A 124 -20.26 4.11 -18.45
N GLY A 125 -18.94 3.98 -18.24
CA GLY A 125 -18.05 3.22 -19.12
C GLY A 125 -18.42 1.74 -19.23
N ILE A 126 -18.81 1.11 -18.11
CA ILE A 126 -19.30 -0.28 -18.07
C ILE A 126 -20.69 -0.40 -18.68
N GLU A 127 -21.63 0.49 -18.30
CA GLU A 127 -23.01 0.48 -18.82
C GLU A 127 -23.05 0.58 -20.35
N LYS A 128 -22.17 1.37 -20.96
CA LYS A 128 -22.07 1.52 -22.42
C LYS A 128 -21.68 0.23 -23.14
N GLN A 129 -20.99 -0.69 -22.45
CA GLN A 129 -20.46 -1.93 -23.04
C GLN A 129 -21.26 -3.17 -22.63
N ALA A 130 -22.02 -3.08 -21.53
CA ALA A 130 -22.75 -4.22 -21.00
C ALA A 130 -24.13 -4.39 -21.68
N PRO A 131 -24.57 -5.63 -21.95
CA PRO A 131 -25.94 -5.90 -22.38
C PRO A 131 -26.95 -5.44 -21.32
N SER A 132 -28.16 -5.06 -21.75
CA SER A 132 -29.22 -4.57 -20.86
C SER A 132 -29.59 -5.55 -19.73
N SER A 133 -29.42 -6.85 -19.96
CA SER A 133 -29.61 -7.90 -18.95
C SER A 133 -28.73 -7.76 -17.70
N PHE A 134 -27.61 -7.03 -17.79
CA PHE A 134 -26.70 -6.79 -16.67
C PHE A 134 -26.98 -5.49 -15.91
N LYS A 135 -27.95 -4.67 -16.37
CA LYS A 135 -28.19 -3.34 -15.79
C LYS A 135 -28.50 -3.39 -14.30
N ALA A 136 -29.32 -4.35 -13.86
CA ALA A 136 -29.66 -4.53 -12.45
C ALA A 136 -28.44 -4.84 -11.56
N GLY A 137 -27.39 -5.45 -12.12
CA GLY A 137 -26.13 -5.69 -11.41
C GLY A 137 -25.24 -4.45 -11.38
N ILE A 138 -25.23 -3.65 -12.45
CA ILE A 138 -24.47 -2.39 -12.52
C ILE A 138 -25.10 -1.30 -11.64
N ASP A 139 -26.42 -1.33 -11.48
CA ASP A 139 -27.13 -0.40 -10.61
C ASP A 139 -26.82 -0.62 -9.11
N GLN A 140 -26.21 -1.75 -8.75
CA GLN A 140 -25.71 -2.03 -7.41
C GLN A 140 -24.27 -1.54 -7.26
N ASN A 141 -23.90 -1.15 -6.03
CA ASN A 141 -22.52 -0.85 -5.72
C ASN A 141 -21.66 -2.12 -5.89
N PRO A 142 -20.51 -2.03 -6.58
CA PRO A 142 -19.63 -3.16 -6.77
C PRO A 142 -19.05 -3.65 -5.45
N ILE A 143 -18.84 -4.96 -5.38
CA ILE A 143 -18.11 -5.60 -4.29
C ILE A 143 -16.63 -5.64 -4.66
N VAL A 144 -15.80 -5.11 -3.78
CA VAL A 144 -14.34 -5.07 -3.91
C VAL A 144 -13.68 -5.81 -2.76
N ASP A 145 -12.48 -6.33 -3.02
CA ASP A 145 -11.62 -6.87 -1.97
C ASP A 145 -11.16 -5.73 -1.06
N CYS A 146 -11.44 -5.85 0.23
CA CYS A 146 -10.89 -4.98 1.26
C CYS A 146 -10.19 -5.81 2.34
N TYR A 147 -9.31 -5.17 3.10
CA TYR A 147 -8.46 -5.80 4.10
C TYR A 147 -8.48 -4.97 5.37
N ASP A 148 -8.20 -5.61 6.51
CA ASP A 148 -8.04 -4.90 7.77
C ASP A 148 -7.00 -3.77 7.62
N PRO A 149 -7.31 -2.56 8.12
CA PRO A 149 -6.41 -1.43 7.99
C PRO A 149 -5.13 -1.67 8.79
N LEU A 150 -4.01 -1.16 8.28
CA LEU A 150 -2.78 -1.10 9.06
C LEU A 150 -2.97 -0.15 10.25
N VAL A 151 -2.92 -0.69 11.46
CA VAL A 151 -2.86 0.09 12.70
C VAL A 151 -1.40 0.22 13.11
N ALA A 152 -0.74 1.28 12.63
CA ALA A 152 0.62 1.60 13.00
C ALA A 152 0.63 2.69 14.09
N PRO A 153 1.53 2.59 15.08
CA PRO A 153 1.74 3.66 16.04
C PRO A 153 2.24 4.95 15.37
N SER A 154 1.78 6.10 15.87
CA SER A 154 2.19 7.40 15.34
C SER A 154 3.59 7.81 15.82
N PRO A 155 4.33 8.63 15.02
CA PRO A 155 5.53 9.30 15.51
C PRO A 155 5.18 10.15 16.74
N GLY A 156 5.85 9.90 17.88
CA GLY A 156 5.63 10.62 19.14
C GLY A 156 4.68 9.96 20.12
N ASP A 157 4.23 8.72 19.86
CA ASP A 157 3.59 7.89 20.89
C ASP A 157 4.56 7.69 22.09
N PRO A 158 4.20 8.13 23.31
CA PRO A 158 5.06 8.01 24.49
C PRO A 158 5.44 6.56 24.82
N ALA A 159 4.59 5.59 24.45
CA ALA A 159 4.84 4.17 24.69
C ALA A 159 6.00 3.61 23.85
N LEU A 160 6.41 4.33 22.80
CA LEU A 160 7.43 3.89 21.84
C LEU A 160 8.82 4.51 22.07
N GLY A 161 8.92 5.51 22.96
CA GLY A 161 10.15 6.25 23.24
C GLY A 161 10.63 7.13 22.08
N THR A 162 11.70 7.89 22.35
CA THR A 162 12.40 8.74 21.36
C THR A 162 13.74 8.09 21.05
N GLY A 163 13.83 7.32 19.98
CA GLY A 163 15.07 6.63 19.63
C GLY A 163 14.95 5.73 18.42
N GLN A 164 15.86 4.76 18.34
CA GLN A 164 15.89 3.74 17.31
C GLN A 164 15.42 2.41 17.90
N HIS A 165 14.26 1.94 17.46
CA HIS A 165 13.64 0.74 18.00
C HIS A 165 13.10 -0.14 16.88
N VAL A 166 13.45 -1.42 16.95
CA VAL A 166 12.89 -2.46 16.09
C VAL A 166 12.34 -3.57 16.97
N SER A 167 11.05 -3.84 16.85
CA SER A 167 10.39 -4.98 17.49
C SER A 167 10.06 -6.05 16.47
N THR A 168 9.98 -7.30 16.90
CA THR A 168 9.55 -8.42 16.05
C THR A 168 8.18 -8.91 16.49
N ASN A 169 7.22 -8.99 15.58
CA ASN A 169 5.87 -9.53 15.84
C ASN A 169 5.43 -10.42 14.67
N ALA A 170 5.28 -11.72 14.91
CA ALA A 170 4.88 -12.68 13.87
C ALA A 170 3.40 -12.57 13.46
N SER A 171 2.55 -12.04 14.34
CA SER A 171 1.09 -12.01 14.19
C SER A 171 0.56 -10.85 13.35
N GLN A 172 1.41 -9.87 13.03
CA GLN A 172 1.01 -8.74 12.20
C GLN A 172 0.94 -9.16 10.71
N PRO A 173 0.04 -8.58 9.90
CA PRO A 173 -0.22 -9.08 8.54
C PRO A 173 0.78 -8.61 7.46
N PHE A 174 1.59 -7.59 7.72
CA PHE A 174 2.52 -6.98 6.75
C PHE A 174 3.98 -7.40 7.04
N PRO A 175 4.95 -7.31 6.11
CA PRO A 175 6.35 -7.59 6.42
C PRO A 175 6.92 -6.67 7.51
N PHE A 176 6.52 -5.39 7.49
CA PHE A 176 6.94 -4.38 8.45
C PHE A 176 5.93 -3.22 8.50
N TYR A 177 5.91 -2.47 9.58
CA TYR A 177 5.22 -1.17 9.70
C TYR A 177 5.86 -0.31 10.78
N GLY A 178 5.52 0.99 10.79
CA GLY A 178 5.89 1.92 11.84
C GLY A 178 6.26 3.27 11.25
N TRP A 179 7.17 4.00 11.91
CA TRP A 179 7.57 5.32 11.49
C TRP A 179 9.08 5.50 11.44
N ILE A 180 9.50 6.42 10.57
CA ILE A 180 10.87 6.89 10.41
C ILE A 180 10.82 8.42 10.45
N LYS A 181 11.72 9.03 11.21
CA LYS A 181 11.87 10.48 11.30
C LYS A 181 13.34 10.84 11.11
N VAL A 182 13.57 11.82 10.25
CA VAL A 182 14.89 12.42 10.02
C VAL A 182 14.81 13.89 10.36
N THR A 183 15.66 14.35 11.28
CA THR A 183 15.75 15.74 11.72
C THR A 183 17.12 16.32 11.40
N ALA A 184 17.16 17.62 11.11
CA ALA A 184 18.41 18.33 10.92
C ALA A 184 19.05 18.61 12.30
N ASN A 185 20.35 18.35 12.43
CA ASN A 185 21.14 18.87 13.55
C ASN A 185 21.32 20.37 13.33
N GLY A 186 20.77 21.18 14.22
CA GLY A 186 20.98 22.63 14.24
C GLY A 186 22.36 23.01 14.75
#